data_AF-A0A0F5JXJ2-F1
#
_entry.id   AF-A0A0F5JXJ2-F1
#
_cell.length_a   1.000
_cell.length_b   1.000
_cell.length_c   1.000
_cell.angle_alpha   90.00
_cell.angle_beta   90.00
_cell.angle_gamma   90.00
#
_symmetry.space_group_name_H-M   'P 1'
#
loop_
_entity.id
_entity.type
_entity.pdbx_description
1 polymer ?
#
loop_
_entity_poly.entity_id
_entity_poly.type
_entity_poly.pdbx_seq_one_letter_code
_entity_poly.pdbx_strand_id
1 'polypeptide(L)'
;MQALNDIFSYFWNDSENDNLLIGKEPAPADKTNRDNPFNVPEKIVDAFASLLSARTLLRLALANKRLHFLLTSNFQSTFTALSMIEAARRDTSVAWPFVRAIESIQTVSISAQRPALFRQLALTISGPRQFAWSDDDQRNYMFDSNKFYKAIADETRLIPLPPRCTLDALALIDLTVATSTGSRVFKPTEITHFNFLKTSEKAWWPAMLESLIIDIPAQDLKAEIATFLEKYDDQMVQISDPLACVLATTLFFGNTRSGADVRSEMQRRFGVTRSEQWRTIDHAIASHIHLHFRAEPPGPAFDAECTRWRTNDEKFVVLAESAALAANPRYDFGNRPMISMPDKTWGWSIW
;
A
#
# COMPACT_ATOMS: atom_id res chain seq x y z
N MET A 1 16.36 4.01 21.44
CA MET A 1 17.60 4.37 20.73
C MET A 1 18.33 3.16 20.12
N GLN A 2 18.15 1.93 20.62
CA GLN A 2 18.69 0.71 19.99
C GLN A 2 18.05 0.34 18.62
N ALA A 3 16.77 0.66 18.41
CA ALA A 3 16.02 0.21 17.23
C ALA A 3 16.38 0.91 15.90
N LEU A 4 16.94 2.13 15.94
CA LEU A 4 17.54 2.77 14.76
C LEU A 4 18.91 2.14 14.48
N ASN A 5 19.70 1.86 15.51
CA ASN A 5 21.03 1.22 15.37
C ASN A 5 20.96 -0.16 14.70
N ASP A 6 19.89 -0.93 14.88
CA ASP A 6 19.77 -2.26 14.24
C ASP A 6 19.45 -2.23 12.75
N ILE A 7 18.92 -1.12 12.22
CA ILE A 7 18.81 -0.91 10.76
C ILE A 7 20.14 -0.41 10.19
N PHE A 8 20.93 0.32 11.00
CA PHE A 8 22.24 0.85 10.62
C PHE A 8 23.39 -0.16 10.72
N SER A 9 23.31 -1.14 11.63
CA SER A 9 24.34 -2.18 11.81
C SER A 9 24.44 -3.13 10.62
N TYR A 10 23.36 -3.30 9.85
CA TYR A 10 23.36 -4.09 8.62
C TYR A 10 24.13 -3.44 7.46
N PHE A 11 24.40 -2.12 7.52
CA PHE A 11 25.14 -1.38 6.50
C PHE A 11 26.56 -0.97 6.92
N TRP A 12 26.91 -1.11 8.20
CA TRP A 12 28.18 -0.65 8.77
C TRP A 12 28.81 -1.68 9.71
N ASN A 13 29.10 -2.89 9.21
CA ASN A 13 30.12 -3.75 9.80
C ASN A 13 31.29 -3.93 8.83
N ASP A 14 32.49 -3.73 9.40
CA ASP A 14 33.85 -3.93 8.92
C ASP A 14 34.48 -2.88 7.98
N SER A 15 35.19 -1.91 8.58
CA SER A 15 36.58 -2.15 8.97
C SER A 15 37.20 -0.90 9.64
N GLU A 16 37.34 -0.97 10.95
CA GLU A 16 38.48 -0.33 11.62
C GLU A 16 39.72 -1.16 11.27
N ASN A 17 40.51 -0.69 10.31
CA ASN A 17 41.94 -0.98 10.21
C ASN A 17 42.56 -0.01 9.21
N ASP A 18 42.81 1.21 9.65
CA ASP A 18 43.83 2.08 9.05
C ASP A 18 44.28 3.10 10.10
N ASN A 19 45.05 2.60 11.06
CA ASN A 19 45.98 3.41 11.83
C ASN A 19 47.34 2.72 11.79
N LEU A 20 48.13 3.03 10.76
CA LEU A 20 49.59 2.96 10.77
C LEU A 20 50.11 3.69 9.53
N LEU A 21 50.45 4.97 9.67
CA LEU A 21 51.75 5.53 9.28
C LEU A 21 51.83 7.02 9.65
N ILE A 22 52.77 7.28 10.55
CA ILE A 22 53.25 8.58 10.98
C ILE A 22 54.03 9.24 9.84
N GLY A 23 53.75 10.53 9.58
CA GLY A 23 54.74 11.50 9.09
C GLY A 23 54.59 12.00 7.64
N LYS A 24 54.01 13.20 7.48
CA LYS A 24 54.60 14.38 6.81
C LYS A 24 53.61 15.55 6.74
N GLU A 25 54.11 16.74 7.06
CA GLU A 25 53.46 18.06 6.93
C GLU A 25 53.07 18.42 5.48
N PRO A 26 52.18 19.41 5.29
CA PRO A 26 51.34 19.55 4.11
C PRO A 26 52.00 20.34 2.96
N ALA A 27 51.62 20.02 1.74
CA ALA A 27 51.88 20.83 0.55
C ALA A 27 50.56 21.13 -0.20
N PRO A 28 50.48 22.24 -0.94
CA PRO A 28 49.31 23.12 -0.94
C PRO A 28 48.23 22.71 -1.94
N ALA A 29 47.05 23.26 -1.69
CA ALA A 29 45.84 23.17 -2.48
C ALA A 29 46.07 23.47 -3.97
N ASP A 30 45.71 22.53 -4.84
CA ASP A 30 45.10 22.88 -6.13
C ASP A 30 44.40 21.66 -6.77
N LYS A 31 43.14 21.42 -6.42
CA LYS A 31 42.18 20.68 -7.27
C LYS A 31 40.78 21.23 -7.01
N THR A 32 40.45 22.28 -7.76
CA THR A 32 39.11 22.56 -8.30
C THR A 32 37.94 21.95 -7.52
N ASN A 33 37.49 22.72 -6.53
CA ASN A 33 36.25 22.56 -5.78
C ASN A 33 35.02 22.83 -6.68
N ARG A 34 34.83 22.04 -7.75
CA ARG A 34 33.73 22.22 -8.71
C ARG A 34 32.77 21.04 -8.87
N ASP A 35 33.04 19.87 -8.30
CA ASP A 35 32.19 18.70 -8.49
C ASP A 35 31.82 17.98 -7.19
N ASN A 36 31.37 18.71 -6.16
CA ASN A 36 30.63 18.09 -5.06
C ASN A 36 29.15 18.46 -5.16
N PRO A 37 28.29 17.59 -5.73
CA PRO A 37 26.85 17.86 -5.91
C PRO A 37 26.10 18.06 -4.58
N PHE A 38 26.78 17.89 -3.44
CA PHE A 38 26.23 18.06 -2.10
C PHE A 38 26.55 19.41 -1.47
N ASN A 39 27.19 20.37 -2.14
CA ASN A 39 27.44 21.70 -1.56
C ASN A 39 26.23 22.64 -1.67
N VAL A 40 25.05 22.11 -1.40
CA VAL A 40 23.79 22.88 -1.31
C VAL A 40 23.72 23.51 0.09
N PRO A 41 23.36 24.81 0.21
CA PRO A 41 23.13 25.45 1.50
C PRO A 41 22.12 24.70 2.35
N GLU A 42 22.40 24.56 3.64
CA GLU A 42 21.58 23.77 4.58
C GLU A 42 20.12 24.23 4.60
N LYS A 43 19.89 25.56 4.54
CA LYS A 43 18.55 26.14 4.47
C LYS A 43 17.74 25.69 3.25
N ILE A 44 18.40 25.42 2.12
CA ILE A 44 17.72 24.94 0.91
C ILE A 44 17.37 23.45 1.08
N VAL A 45 18.28 22.68 1.70
CA VAL A 45 18.02 21.27 2.06
C VAL A 45 16.82 21.20 3.01
N ASP A 46 16.75 22.06 4.02
CA ASP A 46 15.64 22.11 4.99
C ASP A 46 14.31 22.51 4.35
N ALA A 47 14.32 23.56 3.52
CA ALA A 47 13.13 23.99 2.80
C ALA A 47 12.60 22.87 1.91
N PHE A 48 13.49 22.19 1.18
CA PHE A 48 13.10 21.07 0.32
C PHE A 48 12.59 19.89 1.15
N ALA A 49 13.30 19.53 2.22
CA ALA A 49 12.95 18.44 3.12
C ALA A 49 11.58 18.64 3.78
N SER A 50 11.20 19.88 4.09
CA SER A 50 9.88 20.21 4.65
C SER A 50 8.69 19.83 3.74
N LEU A 51 8.95 19.68 2.44
CA LEU A 51 7.95 19.31 1.42
C LEU A 51 7.88 17.81 1.16
N LEU A 52 8.80 17.02 1.74
CA LEU A 52 8.91 15.60 1.46
C LEU A 52 8.05 14.75 2.39
N SER A 53 7.67 13.58 1.91
CA SER A 53 7.08 12.55 2.78
C SER A 53 8.08 12.08 3.83
N ALA A 54 7.59 11.65 4.99
CA ALA A 54 8.43 11.10 6.06
C ALA A 54 9.33 9.93 5.57
N ARG A 55 8.82 9.10 4.66
CA ARG A 55 9.57 7.98 4.09
C ARG A 55 10.68 8.43 3.13
N THR A 56 10.41 9.47 2.33
CA THR A 56 11.43 10.07 1.46
C THR A 56 12.52 10.74 2.29
N LEU A 57 12.15 11.42 3.37
CA LEU A 57 13.12 11.98 4.33
C LEU A 57 14.02 10.90 4.93
N LEU A 58 13.44 9.79 5.37
CA LEU A 58 14.22 8.66 5.88
C LEU A 58 15.20 8.15 4.81
N ARG A 59 14.74 7.93 3.57
CA ARG A 59 15.61 7.46 2.47
C ARG A 59 16.75 8.44 2.17
N LEU A 60 16.48 9.74 2.16
CA LEU A 60 17.51 10.76 1.96
C LEU A 60 18.52 10.81 3.10
N ALA A 61 18.05 10.67 4.34
CA ALA A 61 18.92 10.57 5.50
C ALA A 61 19.80 9.31 5.45
N LEU A 62 19.31 8.20 4.89
CA LEU A 62 20.10 6.98 4.70
C LEU A 62 21.12 7.08 3.55
N ALA A 63 20.90 7.97 2.58
CA ALA A 63 21.75 8.08 1.40
C ALA A 63 23.10 8.78 1.68
N ASN A 64 23.18 9.64 2.70
CA ASN A 64 24.38 10.45 2.95
C ASN A 64 24.51 10.84 4.44
N LYS A 65 25.70 10.66 5.04
CA LYS A 65 25.98 10.98 6.47
C LYS A 65 25.73 12.45 6.82
N ARG A 66 26.04 13.39 5.93
CA ARG A 66 25.76 14.82 6.14
C ARG A 66 24.26 15.08 6.14
N LEU A 67 23.53 14.55 5.16
CA LEU A 67 22.06 14.65 5.13
C LEU A 67 21.43 13.95 6.33
N HIS A 68 21.98 12.82 6.77
CA HIS A 68 21.55 12.14 7.98
C HIS A 68 21.57 13.08 9.19
N PHE A 69 22.72 13.66 9.50
CA PHE A 69 22.88 14.55 10.65
C PHE A 69 21.95 15.76 10.56
N LEU A 70 21.90 16.39 9.39
CA LEU A 70 21.12 17.60 9.16
C LEU A 70 19.61 17.34 9.25
N LEU A 71 19.11 16.29 8.57
CA LEU A 71 17.69 15.97 8.57
C LEU A 71 17.19 15.41 9.91
N THR A 72 18.00 14.59 10.60
CA THR A 72 17.61 14.05 11.91
C THR A 72 17.57 15.12 12.99
N SER A 73 18.47 16.11 12.92
CA SER A 73 18.45 17.29 13.79
C SER A 73 17.22 18.17 13.51
N ASN A 74 16.96 18.49 12.24
CA ASN A 74 15.92 19.46 11.88
C ASN A 74 14.49 18.88 11.86
N PHE A 75 14.34 17.57 11.68
CA PHE A 75 13.04 16.88 11.64
C PHE A 75 12.95 15.79 12.72
N GLN A 76 13.48 16.07 13.91
CA GLN A 76 13.55 15.11 15.01
C GLN A 76 12.19 14.47 15.35
N SER A 77 11.10 15.25 15.31
CA SER A 77 9.75 14.73 15.59
C SER A 77 9.28 13.73 14.53
N THR A 78 9.57 13.96 13.24
CA THR A 78 9.29 12.99 12.16
C THR A 78 10.07 11.69 12.35
N PHE A 79 11.37 11.76 12.64
CA PHE A 79 12.17 10.56 12.89
C PHE A 79 11.75 9.82 14.17
N THR A 80 11.35 10.55 15.20
CA THR A 80 10.81 9.96 16.43
C THR A 80 9.51 9.21 16.15
N ALA A 81 8.59 9.81 15.38
CA ALA A 81 7.34 9.17 14.98
C ALA A 81 7.58 7.89 14.17
N LEU A 82 8.48 7.94 13.19
CA LEU A 82 8.88 6.75 12.41
C LEU A 82 9.44 5.65 13.31
N SER A 83 10.29 6.00 14.27
CA SER A 83 10.84 5.03 15.23
C SER A 83 9.76 4.42 16.13
N MET A 84 8.75 5.18 16.54
CA MET A 84 7.65 4.66 17.37
C MET A 84 6.71 3.76 16.57
N ILE A 85 6.45 4.09 15.31
CA ILE A 85 5.68 3.22 14.39
C ILE A 85 6.40 1.88 14.21
N GLU A 86 7.72 1.90 14.00
CA GLU A 86 8.50 0.67 13.85
C GLU A 86 8.55 -0.14 15.15
N ALA A 87 8.59 0.51 16.31
CA ALA A 87 8.46 -0.17 17.60
C ALA A 87 7.10 -0.89 17.72
N ALA A 88 6.00 -0.21 17.37
CA ALA A 88 4.67 -0.80 17.38
C ALA A 88 4.52 -1.99 16.42
N ARG A 89 5.31 -2.05 15.34
CA ARG A 89 5.32 -3.18 14.40
C ARG A 89 5.99 -4.43 14.95
N ARG A 90 7.07 -4.27 15.73
CA ARG A 90 7.93 -5.38 16.18
C ARG A 90 7.53 -5.96 17.53
N ASP A 91 6.82 -5.19 18.34
CA ASP A 91 6.49 -5.59 19.71
C ASP A 91 5.38 -6.65 19.75
N THR A 92 5.48 -7.59 20.68
CA THR A 92 4.44 -8.61 20.95
C THR A 92 3.30 -8.02 21.79
N SER A 93 3.56 -6.96 22.57
CA SER A 93 2.54 -6.18 23.28
C SER A 93 2.34 -4.82 22.61
N VAL A 94 1.43 -4.76 21.63
CA VAL A 94 1.32 -3.63 20.69
C VAL A 94 0.66 -2.40 21.32
N ALA A 95 -0.14 -2.54 22.38
CA ALA A 95 -0.98 -1.47 22.91
C ALA A 95 -0.21 -0.20 23.33
N TRP A 96 0.82 -0.34 24.16
CA TRP A 96 1.58 0.81 24.68
C TRP A 96 2.46 1.49 23.60
N PRO A 97 3.27 0.75 22.82
CA PRO A 97 4.00 1.32 21.69
C PRO A 97 3.08 2.03 20.69
N PHE A 98 1.87 1.51 20.45
CA PHE A 98 0.91 2.10 19.53
C PHE A 98 0.38 3.46 20.03
N VAL A 99 0.04 3.57 21.33
CA VAL A 99 -0.37 4.87 21.92
C VAL A 99 0.75 5.88 21.83
N ARG A 100 1.98 5.49 22.14
CA ARG A 100 3.16 6.36 22.01
C ARG A 100 3.40 6.80 20.57
N ALA A 101 3.14 5.92 19.60
CA ALA A 101 3.22 6.28 18.19
C ALA A 101 2.18 7.35 17.81
N ILE A 102 0.92 7.23 18.29
CA ILE A 102 -0.11 8.27 18.08
C ILE A 102 0.37 9.61 18.62
N GLU A 103 0.80 9.65 19.89
CA GLU A 103 1.29 10.87 20.54
C GLU A 103 2.48 11.47 19.77
N SER A 104 3.42 10.62 19.35
CA SER A 104 4.57 11.07 18.56
C SER A 104 4.16 11.64 17.21
N ILE A 105 3.19 11.05 16.49
CA ILE A 105 2.70 11.56 15.21
C ILE A 105 2.05 12.94 15.39
N GLN A 106 1.28 13.14 16.46
CA GLN A 106 0.64 14.43 16.75
C GLN A 106 1.65 15.56 17.00
N THR A 107 2.86 15.24 17.48
CA THR A 107 3.94 16.21 17.70
C THR A 107 4.78 16.52 16.45
N VAL A 108 4.54 15.85 15.32
CA VAL A 108 5.26 16.11 14.06
C VAL A 108 5.00 17.55 13.62
N SER A 109 6.07 18.30 13.36
CA SER A 109 6.02 19.73 13.05
C SER A 109 5.42 20.01 11.66
N ILE A 110 5.65 19.09 10.71
CA ILE A 110 5.09 19.18 9.35
C ILE A 110 3.73 18.48 9.35
N SER A 111 2.64 19.25 9.48
CA SER A 111 1.27 18.73 9.51
C SER A 111 0.94 17.85 8.30
N ALA A 112 1.42 18.23 7.11
CA ALA A 112 1.21 17.48 5.86
C ALA A 112 1.75 16.04 5.89
N GLN A 113 2.67 15.69 6.81
CA GLN A 113 3.19 14.33 6.95
C GLN A 113 2.32 13.43 7.83
N ARG A 114 1.50 14.01 8.72
CA ARG A 114 0.76 13.26 9.74
C ARG A 114 -0.24 12.26 9.14
N PRO A 115 -1.02 12.58 8.10
CA PRO A 115 -1.92 11.62 7.46
C PRO A 115 -1.24 10.32 7.02
N ALA A 116 -0.14 10.45 6.26
CA ALA A 116 0.63 9.32 5.79
C ALA A 116 1.26 8.50 6.94
N LEU A 117 1.66 9.16 8.03
CA LEU A 117 2.17 8.48 9.22
C LEU A 117 1.06 7.71 9.97
N PHE A 118 -0.15 8.26 10.07
CA PHE A 118 -1.31 7.54 10.62
C PHE A 118 -1.66 6.30 9.80
N ARG A 119 -1.65 6.41 8.46
CA ARG A 119 -1.79 5.24 7.59
C ARG A 119 -0.71 4.19 7.88
N GLN A 120 0.56 4.60 7.93
CA GLN A 120 1.66 3.67 8.22
C GLN A 120 1.50 2.97 9.57
N LEU A 121 1.08 3.70 10.60
CA LEU A 121 0.79 3.14 11.92
C LEU A 121 -0.37 2.14 11.86
N ALA A 122 -1.46 2.47 11.18
CA ALA A 122 -2.59 1.56 11.05
C ALA A 122 -2.21 0.25 10.34
N LEU A 123 -1.34 0.33 9.33
CA LEU A 123 -0.85 -0.84 8.59
C LEU A 123 0.13 -1.71 9.38
N THR A 124 0.62 -1.29 10.55
CA THR A 124 1.38 -2.20 11.43
C THR A 124 0.48 -3.21 12.13
N ILE A 125 -0.84 -2.98 12.12
CA ILE A 125 -1.81 -3.86 12.78
C ILE A 125 -2.08 -5.08 11.91
N SER A 126 -1.72 -6.27 12.39
CA SER A 126 -1.92 -7.54 11.67
C SER A 126 -3.15 -8.34 12.14
N GLY A 127 -3.87 -7.86 13.16
CA GLY A 127 -5.16 -8.45 13.57
C GLY A 127 -5.52 -8.24 15.05
N PRO A 128 -6.74 -8.60 15.47
CA PRO A 128 -7.27 -8.30 16.81
C PRO A 128 -6.48 -8.99 17.94
N ARG A 129 -5.81 -10.10 17.64
CA ARG A 129 -4.97 -10.82 18.62
C ARG A 129 -3.73 -10.06 19.09
N GLN A 130 -3.25 -9.07 18.33
CA GLN A 130 -2.13 -8.21 18.73
C GLN A 130 -2.47 -7.29 19.92
N PHE A 131 -3.76 -7.11 20.17
CA PHE A 131 -4.28 -6.35 21.31
C PHE A 131 -5.05 -7.27 22.28
N ALA A 132 -4.93 -8.59 22.13
CA ALA A 132 -5.49 -9.57 23.06
C ALA A 132 -4.53 -9.81 24.23
N TRP A 133 -5.10 -9.87 25.43
CA TRP A 133 -4.41 -9.74 26.70
C TRP A 133 -4.01 -11.11 27.29
N SER A 134 -2.93 -11.16 28.07
CA SER A 134 -2.76 -12.21 29.09
C SER A 134 -3.57 -11.82 30.34
N ASP A 135 -4.11 -12.81 31.04
CA ASP A 135 -5.02 -12.60 32.19
C ASP A 135 -4.42 -11.81 33.36
N ASP A 136 -3.09 -11.62 33.40
CA ASP A 136 -2.40 -10.90 34.48
C ASP A 136 -2.41 -9.37 34.34
N ASP A 137 -2.68 -8.81 33.15
CA ASP A 137 -2.48 -7.38 32.86
C ASP A 137 -3.75 -6.50 32.97
N GLN A 138 -4.83 -7.05 33.55
CA GLN A 138 -6.17 -6.46 33.52
C GLN A 138 -6.34 -5.10 34.23
N ARG A 139 -5.32 -4.53 34.89
CA ARG A 139 -5.52 -3.36 35.77
C ARG A 139 -4.94 -2.02 35.33
N ASN A 140 -4.13 -1.89 34.27
CA ASN A 140 -3.50 -0.58 34.01
C ASN A 140 -3.37 -0.06 32.56
N TYR A 141 -3.69 -0.79 31.49
CA TYR A 141 -3.34 -0.29 30.13
C TYR A 141 -4.35 -0.53 29.01
N MET A 142 -5.66 -0.55 29.28
CA MET A 142 -6.67 -0.80 28.23
C MET A 142 -6.46 0.15 27.03
N PHE A 143 -6.13 -0.41 25.86
CA PHE A 143 -5.96 0.36 24.63
C PHE A 143 -7.29 1.01 24.26
N ASP A 144 -7.39 2.32 24.45
CA ASP A 144 -8.57 3.09 24.07
C ASP A 144 -8.49 3.43 22.58
N SER A 145 -9.12 2.59 21.76
CA SER A 145 -9.25 2.82 20.32
C SER A 145 -9.87 4.19 19.99
N ASN A 146 -10.66 4.78 20.89
CA ASN A 146 -11.23 6.11 20.66
C ASN A 146 -10.15 7.20 20.59
N LYS A 147 -9.00 7.04 21.27
CA LYS A 147 -7.87 7.98 21.12
C LYS A 147 -7.33 7.99 19.69
N PHE A 148 -7.22 6.83 19.07
CA PHE A 148 -6.78 6.70 17.68
C PHE A 148 -7.76 7.36 16.71
N TYR A 149 -9.05 7.03 16.83
CA TYR A 149 -10.08 7.65 15.96
C TYR A 149 -10.23 9.15 16.22
N LYS A 150 -10.09 9.60 17.46
CA LYS A 150 -10.09 11.03 17.79
C LYS A 150 -8.92 11.74 17.13
N ALA A 151 -7.71 11.18 17.21
CA ALA A 151 -6.53 11.76 16.57
C ALA A 151 -6.70 11.87 15.04
N ILE A 152 -7.23 10.83 14.40
CA ILE A 152 -7.56 10.86 12.96
C ILE A 152 -8.64 11.91 12.66
N ALA A 153 -9.71 11.98 13.46
CA ALA A 153 -10.79 12.94 13.27
C ALA A 153 -10.29 14.38 13.42
N ASP A 154 -9.41 14.64 14.38
CA ASP A 154 -8.81 15.96 14.60
C ASP A 154 -7.94 16.37 13.41
N GLU A 155 -7.12 15.47 12.86
CA GLU A 155 -6.36 15.74 11.62
C GLU A 155 -7.27 15.89 10.39
N THR A 156 -8.35 15.11 10.30
CA THR A 156 -9.30 15.21 9.18
C THR A 156 -9.96 16.58 9.13
N ARG A 157 -10.25 17.18 10.29
CA ARG A 157 -10.82 18.54 10.39
C ARG A 157 -9.88 19.64 9.90
N LEU A 158 -8.58 19.37 9.84
CA LEU A 158 -7.59 20.33 9.33
C LEU A 158 -7.56 20.35 7.79
N ILE A 159 -8.10 19.32 7.14
CA ILE A 159 -8.11 19.22 5.67
C ILE A 159 -9.41 19.84 5.14
N PRO A 160 -9.34 20.79 4.18
CA PRO A 160 -10.53 21.39 3.58
C PRO A 160 -11.43 20.36 2.89
N LEU A 161 -12.75 20.54 3.02
CA LEU A 161 -13.78 19.81 2.28
C LEU A 161 -14.61 20.81 1.45
N PRO A 162 -14.64 20.72 0.10
CA PRO A 162 -13.88 19.77 -0.72
C PRO A 162 -12.36 20.02 -0.70
N PRO A 163 -11.53 19.01 -1.02
CA PRO A 163 -10.08 19.16 -1.08
C PRO A 163 -9.69 20.20 -2.14
N ARG A 164 -8.67 21.01 -1.87
CA ARG A 164 -8.27 22.11 -2.78
C ARG A 164 -7.13 21.72 -3.71
N CYS A 165 -6.43 20.64 -3.41
CA CYS A 165 -5.34 20.13 -4.21
C CYS A 165 -5.23 18.61 -4.08
N THR A 166 -4.40 18.01 -4.93
CA THR A 166 -4.13 16.57 -4.90
C THR A 166 -3.52 16.11 -3.58
N LEU A 167 -2.71 16.94 -2.92
CA LEU A 167 -2.12 16.62 -1.61
C LEU A 167 -3.20 16.49 -0.53
N ASP A 168 -4.16 17.43 -0.49
CA ASP A 168 -5.30 17.36 0.44
C ASP A 168 -6.14 16.10 0.19
N ALA A 169 -6.38 15.79 -1.09
CA ALA A 169 -7.14 14.60 -1.48
C ALA A 169 -6.44 13.31 -1.03
N LEU A 170 -5.13 13.19 -1.27
CA LEU A 170 -4.34 12.03 -0.84
C LEU A 170 -4.21 11.94 0.68
N ALA A 171 -4.11 13.08 1.38
CA ALA A 171 -4.12 13.12 2.84
C ALA A 171 -5.44 12.57 3.42
N LEU A 172 -6.59 12.91 2.82
CA LEU A 172 -7.87 12.31 3.21
C LEU A 172 -7.92 10.81 2.91
N ILE A 173 -7.33 10.35 1.80
CA ILE A 173 -7.20 8.92 1.52
C ILE A 173 -6.35 8.24 2.60
N ASP A 174 -5.24 8.83 3.01
CA ASP A 174 -4.38 8.24 4.04
C ASP A 174 -5.12 8.09 5.39
N LEU A 175 -5.86 9.11 5.82
CA LEU A 175 -6.68 9.05 7.03
C LEU A 175 -7.86 8.06 6.91
N THR A 176 -8.42 7.95 5.70
CA THR A 176 -9.47 6.95 5.39
C THR A 176 -8.93 5.54 5.52
N VAL A 177 -7.77 5.25 4.92
CA VAL A 177 -7.13 3.94 5.01
C VAL A 177 -6.80 3.63 6.46
N ALA A 178 -6.26 4.60 7.20
CA ALA A 178 -5.97 4.43 8.62
C ALA A 178 -7.23 4.07 9.43
N THR A 179 -8.35 4.76 9.16
CA THR A 179 -9.65 4.50 9.79
C THR A 179 -10.17 3.12 9.43
N SER A 180 -10.21 2.76 8.14
CA SER A 180 -10.73 1.48 7.66
C SER A 180 -9.95 0.29 8.23
N THR A 181 -8.62 0.37 8.19
CA THR A 181 -7.74 -0.66 8.76
C THR A 181 -7.94 -0.78 10.27
N GLY A 182 -8.04 0.36 10.98
CA GLY A 182 -8.39 0.38 12.40
C GLY A 182 -9.74 -0.26 12.69
N SER A 183 -10.79 0.09 11.92
CA SER A 183 -12.16 -0.40 12.14
C SER A 183 -12.24 -1.91 11.99
N ARG A 184 -11.59 -2.50 11.00
CA ARG A 184 -11.55 -3.97 10.84
C ARG A 184 -10.99 -4.69 12.05
N VAL A 185 -10.14 -4.05 12.83
CA VAL A 185 -9.45 -4.67 13.97
C VAL A 185 -10.13 -4.32 15.30
N PHE A 186 -10.44 -3.04 15.52
CA PHE A 186 -10.95 -2.54 16.80
C PHE A 186 -12.48 -2.50 16.88
N LYS A 187 -13.18 -2.29 15.75
CA LYS A 187 -14.64 -2.16 15.67
C LYS A 187 -15.19 -2.79 14.38
N PRO A 188 -15.14 -4.13 14.23
CA PRO A 188 -15.38 -4.80 12.94
C PRO A 188 -16.79 -4.59 12.34
N THR A 189 -17.74 -4.09 13.14
CA THR A 189 -19.13 -3.86 12.75
C THR A 189 -19.39 -2.49 12.10
N GLU A 190 -18.44 -1.54 12.19
CA GLU A 190 -18.58 -0.22 11.56
C GLU A 190 -17.98 -0.25 10.14
N ILE A 191 -18.82 -0.56 9.15
CA ILE A 191 -18.43 -0.41 7.74
C ILE A 191 -18.25 1.09 7.49
N THR A 192 -17.01 1.50 7.20
CA THR A 192 -16.72 2.88 6.84
C THR A 192 -17.23 3.12 5.42
N HIS A 193 -18.33 3.85 5.28
CA HIS A 193 -18.79 4.27 3.97
C HIS A 193 -17.81 5.27 3.39
N PHE A 194 -17.37 4.95 2.20
CA PHE A 194 -16.51 5.77 1.39
C PHE A 194 -17.42 6.57 0.43
N ASN A 195 -17.14 7.86 0.26
CA ASN A 195 -17.85 8.71 -0.72
C ASN A 195 -16.93 9.81 -1.28
N PHE A 196 -15.62 9.62 -1.17
CA PHE A 196 -14.61 10.66 -1.37
C PHE A 196 -14.49 11.12 -2.82
N LEU A 197 -14.71 10.21 -3.76
CA LEU A 197 -14.68 10.54 -5.19
C LEU A 197 -15.78 11.57 -5.51
N LYS A 198 -16.97 11.46 -4.89
CA LYS A 198 -18.08 12.39 -5.12
C LYS A 198 -17.80 13.80 -4.59
N THR A 199 -16.86 13.95 -3.66
CA THR A 199 -16.52 15.22 -3.01
C THR A 199 -15.19 15.81 -3.48
N SER A 200 -14.57 15.25 -4.51
CA SER A 200 -13.24 15.64 -5.01
C SER A 200 -13.24 15.82 -6.53
N GLU A 201 -12.24 16.53 -7.05
CA GLU A 201 -12.08 16.74 -8.47
C GLU A 201 -11.74 15.43 -9.20
N LYS A 202 -12.41 15.20 -10.34
CA LYS A 202 -12.23 13.99 -11.17
C LYS A 202 -10.78 13.73 -11.56
N ALA A 203 -10.01 14.78 -11.81
CA ALA A 203 -8.59 14.70 -12.17
C ALA A 203 -7.74 13.93 -11.14
N TRP A 204 -8.15 13.88 -9.86
CA TRP A 204 -7.39 13.21 -8.79
C TRP A 204 -7.88 11.79 -8.50
N TRP A 205 -9.07 11.43 -8.98
CA TRP A 205 -9.67 10.12 -8.76
C TRP A 205 -8.77 8.93 -9.09
N PRO A 206 -7.94 8.95 -10.17
CA PRO A 206 -7.07 7.82 -10.49
C PRO A 206 -6.08 7.57 -9.35
N ALA A 207 -5.34 8.60 -8.94
CA ALA A 207 -4.35 8.51 -7.86
C ALA A 207 -5.01 8.17 -6.52
N MET A 208 -6.21 8.71 -6.24
CA MET A 208 -6.96 8.38 -5.04
C MET A 208 -7.38 6.91 -5.01
N LEU A 209 -7.90 6.38 -6.12
CA LEU A 209 -8.35 5.00 -6.20
C LEU A 209 -7.16 4.03 -6.15
N GLU A 210 -6.07 4.33 -6.86
CA GLU A 210 -4.81 3.56 -6.75
C GLU A 210 -4.31 3.51 -5.31
N SER A 211 -4.35 4.63 -4.61
CA SER A 211 -3.95 4.71 -3.21
C SER A 211 -4.85 3.86 -2.31
N LEU A 212 -6.16 3.84 -2.53
CA LEU A 212 -7.10 3.03 -1.73
C LEU A 212 -6.91 1.52 -1.93
N ILE A 213 -6.81 1.05 -3.17
CA ILE A 213 -6.78 -0.39 -3.49
C ILE A 213 -5.51 -1.10 -3.01
N ILE A 214 -4.45 -0.34 -2.68
CA ILE A 214 -3.20 -0.90 -2.16
C ILE A 214 -3.41 -1.55 -0.79
N ASP A 215 -4.21 -0.92 0.08
CA ASP A 215 -4.38 -1.36 1.47
C ASP A 215 -5.81 -1.80 1.81
N ILE A 216 -6.80 -1.36 1.03
CA ILE A 216 -8.19 -1.73 1.22
C ILE A 216 -8.59 -2.71 0.10
N PRO A 217 -8.94 -3.96 0.45
CA PRO A 217 -9.50 -4.92 -0.48
C PRO A 217 -10.67 -4.36 -1.29
N ALA A 218 -10.66 -4.65 -2.59
CA ALA A 218 -11.60 -4.09 -3.55
C ALA A 218 -13.08 -4.36 -3.21
N GLN A 219 -13.39 -5.45 -2.51
CA GLN A 219 -14.76 -5.77 -2.09
C GLN A 219 -15.36 -4.74 -1.12
N ASP A 220 -14.52 -4.01 -0.38
CA ASP A 220 -14.95 -2.97 0.55
C ASP A 220 -14.99 -1.58 -0.13
N LEU A 221 -14.48 -1.47 -1.36
CA LEU A 221 -14.44 -0.26 -2.19
C LEU A 221 -15.46 -0.29 -3.35
N LYS A 222 -16.47 -1.17 -3.28
CA LYS A 222 -17.42 -1.36 -4.41
C LYS A 222 -18.09 -0.06 -4.85
N ALA A 223 -18.46 0.82 -3.92
CA ALA A 223 -19.13 2.07 -4.23
C ALA A 223 -18.21 3.06 -4.98
N GLU A 224 -16.93 3.12 -4.59
CA GLU A 224 -15.89 3.98 -5.17
C GLU A 224 -15.55 3.49 -6.57
N ILE A 225 -15.31 2.19 -6.70
CA ILE A 225 -14.98 1.57 -7.98
C ILE A 225 -16.15 1.73 -8.96
N ALA A 226 -17.39 1.51 -8.51
CA ALA A 226 -18.58 1.75 -9.34
C ALA A 226 -18.70 3.22 -9.74
N THR A 227 -18.58 4.16 -8.77
CA THR A 227 -18.62 5.60 -9.04
C THR A 227 -17.57 6.02 -10.07
N PHE A 228 -16.37 5.48 -9.95
CA PHE A 228 -15.26 5.74 -10.86
C PHE A 228 -15.58 5.20 -12.27
N LEU A 229 -15.98 3.93 -12.39
CA LEU A 229 -16.32 3.32 -13.67
C LEU A 229 -17.47 4.03 -14.40
N GLU A 230 -18.46 4.51 -13.65
CA GLU A 230 -19.65 5.20 -14.18
C GLU A 230 -19.37 6.66 -14.56
N LYS A 231 -18.62 7.40 -13.73
CA LYS A 231 -18.55 8.87 -13.82
C LYS A 231 -17.22 9.42 -14.32
N TYR A 232 -16.15 8.63 -14.32
CA TYR A 232 -14.86 9.06 -14.82
C TYR A 232 -14.84 9.00 -16.36
N ASP A 233 -14.87 10.16 -17.00
CA ASP A 233 -15.05 10.35 -18.44
C ASP A 233 -13.75 10.63 -19.20
N ASP A 234 -12.68 10.99 -18.48
CA ASP A 234 -11.38 11.26 -19.10
C ASP A 234 -10.70 9.97 -19.60
N GLN A 235 -9.88 10.11 -20.63
CA GLN A 235 -9.01 9.02 -21.08
C GLN A 235 -7.71 9.02 -20.28
N MET A 236 -7.35 7.84 -19.76
CA MET A 236 -6.05 7.64 -19.13
C MET A 236 -5.06 7.10 -20.14
N VAL A 237 -3.86 7.68 -20.13
CA VAL A 237 -2.74 7.19 -20.94
C VAL A 237 -2.23 5.85 -20.41
N GLN A 238 -2.21 5.67 -19.09
CA GLN A 238 -1.75 4.46 -18.44
C GLN A 238 -2.32 4.36 -17.01
N ILE A 239 -2.59 3.14 -16.57
CA ILE A 239 -2.90 2.81 -15.17
C ILE A 239 -1.96 1.72 -14.64
N SER A 240 -1.81 1.65 -13.32
CA SER A 240 -1.07 0.57 -12.67
C SER A 240 -1.78 -0.79 -12.83
N ASP A 241 -0.99 -1.88 -12.76
CA ASP A 241 -1.51 -3.23 -12.87
C ASP A 241 -2.56 -3.58 -11.79
N PRO A 242 -2.37 -3.22 -10.50
CA PRO A 242 -3.40 -3.47 -9.48
C PRO A 242 -4.73 -2.79 -9.81
N LEU A 243 -4.70 -1.53 -10.25
CA LEU A 243 -5.92 -0.82 -10.64
C LEU A 243 -6.56 -1.47 -11.86
N ALA A 244 -5.77 -1.85 -12.85
CA ALA A 244 -6.27 -2.52 -14.06
C ALA A 244 -6.99 -3.83 -13.72
N CYS A 245 -6.42 -4.64 -12.82
CA CYS A 245 -7.04 -5.87 -12.34
C CYS A 245 -8.37 -5.63 -11.63
N VAL A 246 -8.43 -4.64 -10.73
CA VAL A 246 -9.66 -4.30 -9.98
C VAL A 246 -10.77 -3.81 -10.92
N LEU A 247 -10.45 -2.90 -11.84
CA LEU A 247 -11.42 -2.36 -12.80
C LEU A 247 -11.93 -3.44 -13.76
N ALA A 248 -11.03 -4.25 -14.34
CA ALA A 248 -11.41 -5.33 -15.25
C ALA A 248 -12.29 -6.38 -14.55
N THR A 249 -11.92 -6.79 -13.33
CA THR A 249 -12.70 -7.72 -12.51
C THR A 249 -14.09 -7.16 -12.22
N THR A 250 -14.18 -5.90 -11.83
CA THR A 250 -15.46 -5.26 -11.51
C THR A 250 -16.33 -5.10 -12.76
N LEU A 251 -15.75 -4.73 -13.90
CA LEU A 251 -16.49 -4.64 -15.18
C LEU A 251 -17.02 -6.00 -15.65
N PHE A 252 -16.22 -7.05 -15.51
CA PHE A 252 -16.56 -8.39 -15.99
C PHE A 252 -17.65 -9.06 -15.14
N PHE A 253 -17.49 -9.04 -13.82
CA PHE A 253 -18.42 -9.69 -12.89
C PHE A 253 -19.60 -8.79 -12.50
N GLY A 254 -19.47 -7.46 -12.62
CA GLY A 254 -20.52 -6.51 -12.21
C GLY A 254 -21.67 -6.32 -13.21
N ASN A 255 -21.45 -6.56 -14.52
CA ASN A 255 -22.40 -6.14 -15.56
C ASN A 255 -22.71 -7.18 -16.66
N THR A 256 -22.53 -8.49 -16.41
CA THR A 256 -22.74 -9.58 -17.40
C THR A 256 -22.04 -9.36 -18.77
N ARG A 257 -21.04 -8.47 -18.84
CA ARG A 257 -20.35 -8.10 -20.07
C ARG A 257 -19.50 -9.26 -20.59
N SER A 258 -19.28 -9.30 -21.90
CA SER A 258 -18.30 -10.21 -22.47
C SER A 258 -16.88 -9.73 -22.16
N GLY A 259 -15.91 -10.64 -22.11
CA GLY A 259 -14.51 -10.29 -21.94
C GLY A 259 -13.97 -9.47 -23.11
N ALA A 260 -14.53 -9.62 -24.32
CA ALA A 260 -14.19 -8.76 -25.45
C ALA A 260 -14.61 -7.30 -25.22
N ASP A 261 -15.80 -7.06 -24.65
CA ASP A 261 -16.27 -5.71 -24.31
C ASP A 261 -15.41 -5.08 -23.20
N VAL A 262 -15.11 -5.86 -22.16
CA VAL A 262 -14.24 -5.40 -21.06
C VAL A 262 -12.85 -5.06 -21.60
N ARG A 263 -12.25 -5.92 -22.42
CA ARG A 263 -10.92 -5.65 -23.01
C ARG A 263 -10.92 -4.38 -23.86
N SER A 264 -11.94 -4.22 -24.69
CA SER A 264 -12.10 -3.03 -25.55
C SER A 264 -12.23 -1.75 -24.72
N GLU A 265 -13.03 -1.79 -23.66
CA GLU A 265 -13.21 -0.65 -22.74
C GLU A 265 -11.91 -0.33 -21.99
N MET A 266 -11.23 -1.35 -21.47
CA MET A 266 -9.95 -1.20 -20.75
C MET A 266 -8.85 -0.61 -21.64
N GLN A 267 -8.80 -1.00 -22.91
CA GLN A 267 -7.88 -0.41 -23.89
C GLN A 267 -8.25 1.05 -24.20
N ARG A 268 -9.54 1.32 -24.47
CA ARG A 268 -10.01 2.63 -24.94
C ARG A 268 -10.01 3.71 -23.86
N ARG A 269 -10.39 3.38 -22.62
CA ARG A 269 -10.50 4.34 -21.51
C ARG A 269 -9.27 4.37 -20.62
N PHE A 270 -8.65 3.22 -20.40
CA PHE A 270 -7.61 3.09 -19.38
C PHE A 270 -6.21 2.81 -19.95
N GLY A 271 -6.05 2.83 -21.28
CA GLY A 271 -4.75 2.71 -21.94
C GLY A 271 -4.09 1.33 -21.81
N VAL A 272 -4.85 0.29 -21.42
CA VAL A 272 -4.31 -1.07 -21.25
C VAL A 272 -3.98 -1.67 -22.62
N THR A 273 -2.70 -1.69 -22.95
CA THR A 273 -2.19 -2.16 -24.26
C THR A 273 -1.06 -3.18 -24.14
N ARG A 274 -0.38 -3.23 -22.99
CA ARG A 274 0.80 -4.08 -22.78
C ARG A 274 0.39 -5.54 -22.52
N SER A 275 1.04 -6.48 -23.21
CA SER A 275 0.76 -7.93 -23.05
C SER A 275 1.00 -8.43 -21.62
N GLU A 276 2.00 -7.89 -20.92
CA GLU A 276 2.27 -8.23 -19.52
C GLU A 276 1.11 -7.83 -18.61
N GLN A 277 0.59 -6.61 -18.76
CA GLN A 277 -0.56 -6.14 -17.98
C GLN A 277 -1.81 -6.98 -18.27
N TRP A 278 -2.02 -7.40 -19.52
CA TRP A 278 -3.09 -8.35 -19.86
C TRP A 278 -2.95 -9.70 -19.16
N ARG A 279 -1.73 -10.22 -19.02
CA ARG A 279 -1.49 -11.46 -18.25
C ARG A 279 -1.86 -11.29 -16.78
N THR A 280 -1.52 -10.15 -16.17
CA THR A 280 -1.90 -9.85 -14.78
C THR A 280 -3.43 -9.78 -14.63
N ILE A 281 -4.12 -9.16 -15.59
CA ILE A 281 -5.59 -9.11 -15.63
C ILE A 281 -6.18 -10.51 -15.81
N ASP A 282 -5.67 -11.32 -16.74
CA ASP A 282 -6.14 -12.69 -16.95
C ASP A 282 -6.00 -13.51 -15.66
N HIS A 283 -4.87 -13.41 -14.97
CA HIS A 283 -4.67 -14.06 -13.68
C HIS A 283 -5.69 -13.58 -12.63
N ALA A 284 -5.96 -12.28 -12.57
CA ALA A 284 -6.94 -11.72 -11.64
C ALA A 284 -8.37 -12.22 -11.91
N ILE A 285 -8.79 -12.27 -13.19
CA ILE A 285 -10.11 -12.81 -13.58
C ILE A 285 -10.19 -14.30 -13.27
N ALA A 286 -9.19 -15.09 -13.68
CA ALA A 286 -9.10 -16.52 -13.40
C ALA A 286 -9.22 -16.82 -11.89
N SER A 287 -8.52 -16.05 -11.06
CA SER A 287 -8.58 -16.17 -9.60
C SER A 287 -9.96 -15.83 -9.01
N HIS A 288 -10.80 -15.07 -9.70
CA HIS A 288 -12.13 -14.68 -9.23
C HIS A 288 -13.27 -15.60 -9.71
N ILE A 289 -13.09 -16.36 -10.81
CA ILE A 289 -14.17 -17.18 -11.39
C ILE A 289 -14.80 -18.13 -10.36
N HIS A 290 -13.97 -18.85 -9.59
CA HIS A 290 -14.46 -19.82 -8.62
C HIS A 290 -15.27 -19.19 -7.48
N LEU A 291 -15.02 -17.90 -7.16
CA LEU A 291 -15.74 -17.16 -6.13
C LEU A 291 -17.18 -16.82 -6.53
N HIS A 292 -17.53 -16.97 -7.81
CA HIS A 292 -18.88 -16.75 -8.34
C HIS A 292 -19.82 -17.93 -8.06
N PHE A 293 -19.29 -19.13 -7.78
CA PHE A 293 -20.04 -20.39 -7.69
C PHE A 293 -20.08 -20.98 -6.27
N ARG A 294 -20.29 -20.16 -5.24
CA ARG A 294 -20.09 -20.56 -3.82
C ARG A 294 -21.05 -21.62 -3.28
N ALA A 295 -22.23 -21.80 -3.89
CA ALA A 295 -23.31 -22.61 -3.32
C ALA A 295 -23.43 -24.00 -3.98
N GLU A 296 -23.05 -24.14 -5.25
CA GLU A 296 -23.26 -25.35 -6.03
C GLU A 296 -22.03 -25.60 -6.92
N PRO A 297 -21.63 -26.87 -7.14
CA PRO A 297 -20.56 -27.19 -8.06
C PRO A 297 -20.86 -26.62 -9.45
N PRO A 298 -19.95 -25.86 -10.07
CA PRO A 298 -20.25 -25.09 -11.27
C PRO A 298 -20.52 -25.96 -12.50
N GLY A 299 -19.95 -27.17 -12.58
CA GLY A 299 -20.08 -28.03 -13.75
C GLY A 299 -19.65 -27.29 -15.04
N PRO A 300 -20.41 -27.45 -16.14
CA PRO A 300 -20.15 -26.74 -17.40
C PRO A 300 -20.22 -25.21 -17.30
N ALA A 301 -20.85 -24.65 -16.26
CA ALA A 301 -20.91 -23.20 -16.08
C ALA A 301 -19.53 -22.58 -15.82
N PHE A 302 -18.58 -23.36 -15.30
CA PHE A 302 -17.18 -22.92 -15.13
C PHE A 302 -16.54 -22.59 -16.48
N ASP A 303 -16.65 -23.50 -17.46
CA ASP A 303 -16.11 -23.32 -18.81
C ASP A 303 -16.85 -22.22 -19.57
N ALA A 304 -18.15 -22.05 -19.31
CA ALA A 304 -18.94 -20.96 -19.87
C ALA A 304 -18.43 -19.59 -19.40
N GLU A 305 -18.11 -19.43 -18.11
CA GLU A 305 -17.49 -18.21 -17.58
C GLU A 305 -16.09 -17.97 -18.14
N CYS A 306 -15.28 -19.03 -18.27
CA CYS A 306 -13.97 -18.94 -18.92
C CYS A 306 -14.09 -18.49 -20.37
N THR A 307 -15.05 -19.05 -21.12
CA THR A 307 -15.34 -18.70 -22.51
C THR A 307 -15.89 -17.29 -22.64
N ARG A 308 -16.68 -16.83 -21.66
CA ARG A 308 -17.19 -15.45 -21.59
C ARG A 308 -16.04 -14.46 -21.46
N TRP A 309 -15.00 -14.79 -20.69
CA TRP A 309 -13.78 -13.97 -20.64
C TRP A 309 -12.93 -14.13 -21.90
N ARG A 310 -12.46 -15.34 -22.21
CA ARG A 310 -11.66 -15.67 -23.39
C ARG A 310 -12.28 -16.82 -24.17
N THR A 311 -12.83 -16.47 -25.33
CA THR A 311 -13.49 -17.43 -26.22
C THR A 311 -12.50 -18.48 -26.71
N ASN A 312 -12.81 -19.76 -26.46
CA ASN A 312 -12.03 -20.92 -26.91
C ASN A 312 -10.54 -20.90 -26.50
N ASP A 313 -10.22 -20.34 -25.33
CA ASP A 313 -8.84 -20.31 -24.81
C ASP A 313 -8.64 -21.39 -23.72
N GLU A 314 -8.23 -22.59 -24.13
CA GLU A 314 -7.96 -23.70 -23.22
C GLU A 314 -6.88 -23.36 -22.17
N LYS A 315 -5.89 -22.52 -22.53
CA LYS A 315 -4.85 -22.10 -21.58
C LYS A 315 -5.44 -21.25 -20.46
N PHE A 316 -6.41 -20.42 -20.78
CA PHE A 316 -7.13 -19.64 -19.77
C PHE A 316 -7.97 -20.53 -18.85
N VAL A 317 -8.60 -21.58 -19.38
CA VAL A 317 -9.35 -22.54 -18.56
C VAL A 317 -8.42 -23.24 -17.56
N VAL A 318 -7.26 -23.71 -18.01
CA VAL A 318 -6.24 -24.33 -17.13
C VAL A 318 -5.75 -23.33 -16.07
N LEU A 319 -5.56 -22.06 -16.41
CA LEU A 319 -5.21 -21.01 -15.46
C LEU A 319 -6.31 -20.82 -14.39
N ALA A 320 -7.58 -20.79 -14.79
CA ALA A 320 -8.71 -20.65 -13.88
C ALA A 320 -8.86 -21.87 -12.96
N GLU A 321 -8.71 -23.08 -13.48
CA GLU A 321 -8.68 -24.32 -12.69
C GLU A 321 -7.56 -24.28 -11.64
N SER A 322 -6.35 -23.93 -12.08
CA SER A 322 -5.17 -23.86 -11.22
C SER A 322 -5.35 -22.82 -10.11
N ALA A 323 -5.91 -21.65 -10.43
CA ALA A 323 -6.19 -20.60 -9.46
C ALA A 323 -7.27 -21.02 -8.45
N ALA A 324 -8.32 -21.73 -8.90
CA ALA A 324 -9.36 -22.26 -8.03
C ALA A 324 -8.81 -23.30 -7.04
N LEU A 325 -7.96 -24.22 -7.51
CA LEU A 325 -7.32 -25.23 -6.67
C LEU A 325 -6.27 -24.65 -5.73
N ALA A 326 -5.56 -23.60 -6.15
CA ALA A 326 -4.64 -22.87 -5.28
C ALA A 326 -5.39 -22.18 -4.12
N ALA A 327 -6.58 -21.65 -4.38
CA ALA A 327 -7.44 -21.05 -3.35
C ALA A 327 -8.14 -22.09 -2.47
N ASN A 328 -8.60 -23.20 -3.06
CA ASN A 328 -9.23 -24.32 -2.38
C ASN A 328 -8.81 -25.66 -3.02
N PRO A 329 -7.86 -26.40 -2.43
CA PRO A 329 -7.37 -27.67 -2.99
C PRO A 329 -8.44 -28.77 -3.15
N ARG A 330 -9.61 -28.60 -2.50
CA ARG A 330 -10.76 -29.51 -2.60
C ARG A 330 -11.93 -28.87 -3.36
N TYR A 331 -11.66 -27.88 -4.22
CA TYR A 331 -12.69 -27.25 -5.01
C TYR A 331 -13.36 -28.29 -5.93
N ASP A 332 -14.68 -28.42 -5.78
CA ASP A 332 -15.49 -29.35 -6.57
C ASP A 332 -15.98 -28.63 -7.84
N PHE A 333 -15.48 -29.07 -9.00
CA PHE A 333 -15.92 -28.57 -10.31
C PHE A 333 -17.25 -29.22 -10.77
N GLY A 334 -17.83 -30.14 -9.98
CA GLY A 334 -19.05 -30.87 -10.31
C GLY A 334 -18.81 -31.98 -11.35
N ASN A 335 -19.80 -32.23 -12.19
CA ASN A 335 -19.74 -33.29 -13.22
C ASN A 335 -18.82 -32.97 -14.41
N ARG A 336 -18.01 -31.90 -14.31
CA ARG A 336 -17.18 -31.40 -15.39
C ARG A 336 -15.73 -31.89 -15.19
N PRO A 337 -15.16 -32.65 -16.14
CA PRO A 337 -13.78 -33.08 -16.03
C PRO A 337 -12.85 -31.88 -16.14
N MET A 338 -11.77 -31.88 -15.38
CA MET A 338 -10.69 -30.91 -15.58
C MET A 338 -10.00 -31.16 -16.93
N ILE A 339 -9.61 -30.09 -17.61
CA ILE A 339 -8.86 -30.18 -18.87
C ILE A 339 -7.41 -30.67 -18.62
N SER A 340 -7.02 -30.76 -17.34
CA SER A 340 -5.82 -31.35 -16.72
C SER A 340 -4.64 -30.40 -16.49
N MET A 341 -4.03 -30.52 -15.30
CA MET A 341 -2.59 -30.30 -15.11
C MET A 341 -1.90 -31.67 -15.21
N PRO A 342 -0.84 -31.84 -16.02
CA PRO A 342 -0.11 -33.09 -16.08
C PRO A 342 0.58 -33.39 -14.74
N ASP A 343 0.54 -34.66 -14.38
CA ASP A 343 1.21 -35.25 -13.23
C ASP A 343 2.75 -35.04 -13.34
N LYS A 344 3.33 -34.34 -12.36
CA LYS A 344 4.77 -34.16 -12.06
C LYS A 344 5.62 -33.30 -13.01
N THR A 345 6.47 -32.48 -12.38
CA THR A 345 7.67 -31.78 -12.90
C THR A 345 7.47 -30.53 -13.77
N TRP A 346 6.83 -29.50 -13.21
CA TRP A 346 7.31 -28.14 -13.48
C TRP A 346 7.63 -27.49 -12.15
N GLY A 347 8.93 -27.34 -11.90
CA GLY A 347 9.42 -26.48 -10.84
C GLY A 347 8.83 -25.10 -11.07
N TRP A 348 8.02 -24.65 -10.14
CA TRP A 348 7.77 -23.24 -9.96
C TRP A 348 9.11 -22.60 -9.60
N SER A 349 9.87 -22.19 -10.61
CA SER A 349 10.83 -21.11 -10.40
C SER A 349 10.00 -19.88 -10.11
N ILE A 350 10.00 -19.51 -8.83
CA ILE A 350 9.59 -18.19 -8.35
C ILE A 350 10.33 -17.16 -9.22
N TRP A 351 9.58 -16.42 -10.04
CA TRP A 351 10.00 -15.16 -10.67
C TRP A 351 8.80 -14.24 -10.80
#